data_AF-A0A944SNP7-F1
#
_entry.id   AF-A0A944SNP7-F1
#
_cell.length_a   1.000
_cell.length_b   1.000
_cell.length_c   1.000
_cell.angle_alpha   90.00
_cell.angle_beta   90.00
_cell.angle_gamma   90.00
#
_symmetry.space_group_name_H-M   'P 1'
#
loop_
_entity.id
_entity.type
_entity.pdbx_description
1 polymer ?
#
loop_
_entity_poly.entity_id
_entity_poly.type
_entity_poly.pdbx_seq_one_letter_code
_entity_poly.pdbx_strand_id
1 'polypeptide(L)'
;MSDLLTHEEYSAIANSLNFPTNAFINGQFQSSKSGKTFETINPATGKVIAKVAACNADDVDRAVVKAREAFDQGHWSKLHPSER
;
A
#
# COMPACT_ATOMS: atom_id res chain seq x y z
N MET A 1 -11.93 14.63 -28.94
CA MET A 1 -12.67 14.93 -27.70
C MET A 1 -12.35 13.81 -26.74
N SER A 2 -11.85 14.12 -25.54
CA SER A 2 -11.55 13.10 -24.54
C SER A 2 -12.86 12.49 -24.04
N ASP A 3 -13.02 11.18 -24.21
CA ASP A 3 -14.10 10.41 -23.60
C ASP A 3 -13.91 10.44 -22.08
N LEU A 4 -14.54 11.41 -21.43
CA LEU A 4 -14.56 11.50 -19.98
C LEU A 4 -15.71 10.67 -19.44
N LEU A 5 -15.40 9.84 -18.45
CA LEU A 5 -16.40 9.07 -17.72
C LEU A 5 -17.32 10.01 -16.93
N THR A 6 -18.58 9.62 -16.82
CA THR A 6 -19.61 10.26 -16.00
C THR A 6 -19.38 9.99 -14.51
N HIS A 7 -20.04 10.77 -13.67
CA HIS A 7 -20.01 10.58 -12.21
C HIS A 7 -20.52 9.18 -11.78
N GLU A 8 -21.56 8.68 -12.45
CA GLU A 8 -22.14 7.36 -12.17
C GLU A 8 -21.14 6.24 -12.49
N GLU A 9 -20.43 6.35 -13.61
CA GLU A 9 -19.40 5.39 -14.00
C GLU A 9 -18.23 5.38 -12.99
N TYR A 10 -17.76 6.56 -12.57
CA TYR A 10 -16.74 6.64 -11.50
C TYR A 10 -17.23 6.06 -10.18
N SER A 11 -18.49 6.28 -9.83
CA SER A 11 -19.08 5.71 -8.61
C SER A 11 -19.17 4.18 -8.69
N ALA A 12 -19.52 3.63 -9.84
CA ALA A 12 -19.55 2.19 -10.07
C ALA A 12 -18.13 1.58 -9.97
N ILE A 13 -17.14 2.22 -10.58
CA ILE A 13 -15.74 1.81 -10.46
C ILE A 13 -15.33 1.79 -8.99
N ALA A 14 -15.56 2.89 -8.26
CA ALA A 14 -15.21 2.99 -6.84
C ALA A 14 -15.81 1.87 -5.99
N ASN A 15 -17.07 1.50 -6.24
CA ASN A 15 -17.74 0.41 -5.54
C ASN A 15 -17.21 -1.00 -5.90
N SER A 16 -16.55 -1.15 -7.03
CA SER A 16 -15.99 -2.43 -7.50
C SER A 16 -14.52 -2.64 -7.11
N LEU A 17 -13.86 -1.63 -6.55
CA LEU A 17 -12.45 -1.72 -6.16
C LEU A 17 -12.27 -2.63 -4.95
N ASN A 18 -11.30 -3.55 -5.04
CA ASN A 18 -10.80 -4.32 -3.92
C ASN A 18 -9.44 -3.77 -3.49
N PHE A 19 -9.35 -3.25 -2.27
CA PHE A 19 -8.14 -2.60 -1.77
C PHE A 19 -7.25 -3.57 -1.00
N PRO A 20 -5.95 -3.67 -1.30
CA PRO A 20 -5.01 -4.31 -0.39
C PRO A 20 -4.83 -3.44 0.86
N THR A 21 -5.16 -3.97 2.03
CA THR A 21 -5.18 -3.21 3.30
C THR A 21 -4.02 -3.52 4.24
N ASN A 22 -3.25 -4.56 3.94
CA ASN A 22 -2.10 -4.99 4.71
C ASN A 22 -0.84 -4.19 4.30
N ALA A 23 0.14 -4.13 5.20
CA ALA A 23 1.44 -3.52 4.90
C ALA A 23 2.22 -4.40 3.92
N PHE A 24 2.92 -3.81 2.97
CA PHE A 24 3.76 -4.56 2.03
C PHE A 24 5.23 -4.50 2.47
N ILE A 25 5.72 -5.60 3.05
CA ILE A 25 7.08 -5.69 3.58
C ILE A 25 7.72 -6.97 3.04
N ASN A 26 8.97 -6.87 2.57
CA ASN A 26 9.75 -8.00 2.05
C ASN A 26 9.04 -8.78 0.93
N GLY A 27 8.42 -8.06 -0.01
CA GLY A 27 7.74 -8.66 -1.17
C GLY A 27 6.38 -9.28 -0.87
N GLN A 28 5.81 -9.09 0.32
CA GLN A 28 4.55 -9.72 0.72
C GLN A 28 3.64 -8.76 1.50
N PHE A 29 2.33 -8.93 1.33
CA PHE A 29 1.32 -8.30 2.18
C PHE A 29 1.26 -8.99 3.54
N GLN A 30 1.47 -8.23 4.60
CA GLN A 30 1.52 -8.68 5.98
C GLN A 30 0.65 -7.78 6.85
N SER A 31 -0.12 -8.37 7.76
CA SER A 31 -0.81 -7.59 8.80
C SER A 31 0.22 -6.92 9.72
N SER A 32 -0.20 -5.85 10.39
CA SER A 32 0.63 -5.22 11.43
C SER A 32 0.97 -6.25 12.50
N LYS A 33 2.18 -6.17 13.07
CA LYS A 33 2.61 -7.13 14.09
C LYS A 33 1.71 -7.08 15.33
N SER A 34 1.14 -5.91 15.62
CA SER A 34 0.17 -5.72 16.71
C SER A 34 -1.26 -6.17 16.36
N GLY A 35 -1.54 -6.51 15.10
CA GLY A 35 -2.90 -6.81 14.60
C GLY A 35 -3.83 -5.59 14.50
N LYS A 36 -3.36 -4.40 14.89
CA LYS A 36 -4.17 -3.17 14.85
C LYS A 36 -4.40 -2.71 13.41
N THR A 37 -5.57 -2.13 13.20
CA THR A 37 -5.96 -1.44 11.96
C THR A 37 -6.59 -0.10 12.31
N PHE A 38 -6.66 0.80 11.33
CA PHE A 38 -7.41 2.06 11.44
C PHE A 38 -8.25 2.28 10.18
N GLU A 39 -9.35 3.02 10.34
CA GLU A 39 -10.27 3.32 9.25
C GLU A 39 -9.75 4.49 8.41
N THR A 40 -9.71 4.30 7.09
CA THR A 40 -9.52 5.38 6.13
C THR A 40 -10.88 5.91 5.71
N ILE A 41 -11.05 7.22 5.77
CA ILE A 41 -12.37 7.87 5.62
C ILE A 41 -12.36 8.72 4.35
N ASN A 42 -13.42 8.62 3.56
CA ASN A 42 -13.64 9.50 2.44
C ASN A 42 -13.99 10.91 2.94
N PRO A 43 -13.17 11.95 2.65
CA PRO A 43 -13.39 13.30 3.19
C PRO A 43 -14.65 13.99 2.65
N ALA A 44 -15.15 13.59 1.47
CA ALA A 44 -16.34 14.18 0.87
C ALA A 44 -17.65 13.62 1.42
N THR A 45 -17.64 12.37 1.91
CA THR A 45 -18.87 11.66 2.33
C THR A 45 -18.86 11.18 3.78
N GLY A 46 -17.70 11.18 4.44
CA GLY A 46 -17.51 10.62 5.78
C GLY A 46 -17.59 9.10 5.84
N LYS A 47 -17.76 8.40 4.71
CA LYS A 47 -17.85 6.94 4.67
C LYS A 47 -16.47 6.29 4.80
N VAL A 48 -16.42 5.12 5.45
CA VAL A 48 -15.20 4.30 5.52
C VAL A 48 -14.88 3.73 4.15
N ILE A 49 -13.63 3.88 3.71
CA ILE A 49 -13.07 3.30 2.49
C ILE A 49 -12.52 1.91 2.80
N ALA A 50 -11.63 1.79 3.79
CA ALA A 50 -11.03 0.53 4.18
C ALA A 50 -10.47 0.57 5.63
N LYS A 51 -10.20 -0.61 6.20
CA LYS A 51 -9.43 -0.76 7.45
C LYS A 51 -8.01 -1.16 7.11
N VAL A 52 -7.06 -0.23 7.20
CA VAL A 52 -5.67 -0.45 6.82
C VAL A 52 -4.80 -0.80 8.03
N ALA A 53 -3.73 -1.56 7.82
CA ALA A 53 -2.80 -1.97 8.87
C ALA A 53 -2.22 -0.75 9.61
N ALA A 54 -2.37 -0.73 10.95
CA ALA A 54 -1.79 0.27 11.83
C ALA A 54 -0.40 -0.21 12.29
N CYS A 55 0.61 -0.01 11.44
CA CYS A 55 1.99 -0.40 11.74
C CYS A 55 2.54 0.35 12.97
N ASN A 56 3.39 -0.33 13.74
CA ASN A 56 4.08 0.25 14.88
C ASN A 56 5.62 0.17 14.70
N ALA A 57 6.37 0.49 15.76
CA ALA A 57 7.84 0.45 15.74
C ALA A 57 8.40 -0.93 15.32
N ASP A 58 7.78 -2.04 15.74
CA ASP A 58 8.23 -3.37 15.34
C ASP A 58 8.11 -3.62 13.83
N ASP A 59 7.02 -3.14 13.22
CA ASP A 59 6.80 -3.25 11.79
C ASP A 59 7.84 -2.43 11.02
N VAL A 60 8.18 -1.25 11.55
CA VAL A 60 9.25 -0.39 11.01
C VAL A 60 10.60 -1.09 11.10
N ASP A 61 10.97 -1.64 12.25
CA ASP A 61 12.24 -2.35 12.43
C ASP A 61 12.36 -3.51 11.45
N ARG A 62 11.30 -4.32 11.31
CA ARG A 62 11.23 -5.41 10.33
C ARG A 62 11.42 -4.91 8.90
N ALA A 63 10.76 -3.81 8.53
CA ALA A 63 10.86 -3.23 7.19
C ALA A 63 12.29 -2.70 6.91
N VAL A 64 12.89 -2.01 7.88
CA VAL A 64 14.24 -1.44 7.75
C VAL A 64 15.29 -2.53 7.63
N VAL A 65 15.21 -3.59 8.44
CA VAL A 65 16.13 -4.74 8.34
C VAL A 65 16.07 -5.34 6.94
N LYS A 66 14.86 -5.58 6.40
CA LYS A 66 14.69 -6.15 5.05
C LYS A 66 15.11 -5.20 3.94
N ALA A 67 14.89 -3.89 4.10
CA ALA A 67 15.40 -2.89 3.16
C ALA A 67 16.94 -2.86 3.14
N ARG A 68 17.59 -2.96 4.31
CA ARG A 68 19.05 -3.03 4.42
C ARG A 68 19.59 -4.30 3.75
N GLU A 69 19.03 -5.47 4.07
CA GLU A 69 19.40 -6.73 3.43
C GLU A 69 19.31 -6.64 1.89
N ALA A 70 18.19 -6.12 1.36
CA ALA A 70 17.99 -5.97 -0.08
C ALA A 70 18.99 -5.00 -0.73
N PHE A 71 19.31 -3.90 -0.05
CA PHE A 71 20.31 -2.94 -0.52
C PHE A 71 21.71 -3.56 -0.56
N ASP A 72 22.11 -4.28 0.49
CA ASP A 72 23.44 -4.88 0.62
C ASP A 72 23.64 -6.03 -0.38
N GLN A 73 22.57 -6.79 -0.68
CA GLN A 73 22.55 -7.82 -1.73
C GLN A 73 22.83 -7.25 -3.12
N GLY A 74 22.49 -5.99 -3.38
CA GLY A 74 22.86 -5.32 -4.62
C GLY A 74 21.91 -5.54 -5.80
N HIS A 75 20.87 -6.38 -5.66
CA HIS A 75 19.95 -6.71 -6.76
C HIS A 75 19.33 -5.48 -7.44
N TRP A 76 19.04 -4.45 -6.65
CA TRP A 76 18.57 -3.16 -7.17
C TRP A 76 19.66 -2.09 -7.13
N SER A 77 20.39 -1.98 -6.03
CA SER A 77 21.35 -0.88 -5.80
C SER A 77 22.57 -0.93 -6.71
N LYS A 78 22.97 -2.12 -7.20
CA LYS A 78 24.11 -2.31 -8.11
C LYS A 78 23.68 -2.63 -9.54
N LEU A 79 22.38 -2.66 -9.82
CA LEU A 79 21.85 -2.92 -11.15
C LEU A 79 22.29 -1.81 -12.12
N HIS A 80 22.59 -2.18 -13.37
CA HIS A 80 23.08 -1.23 -14.37
C HIS A 80 22.07 -0.07 -14.53
N PRO A 81 22.50 1.20 -14.71
CA PRO A 81 21.58 2.33 -14.75
C PRO A 81 20.46 2.24 -15.79
N SER A 82 20.70 1.54 -16.90
CA SER A 82 19.68 1.33 -17.94
C SER A 82 18.66 0.21 -17.61
N GLU A 83 18.90 -0.57 -16.56
CA GLU A 83 18.05 -1.69 -16.14
C GLU A 83 17.30 -1.41 -14.82
N ARG A 84 17.56 -0.25 -14.19
CA ARG A 84 16.84 0.24 -13.01
C ARG A 84 15.63 1.09 -13.37
#